data_AF-A0A5P2FYY6-F1
#
_entry.id   AF-A0A5P2FYY6-F1
#
_cell.length_a   1.000
_cell.length_b   1.000
_cell.length_c   1.000
_cell.angle_alpha   90.00
_cell.angle_beta   90.00
_cell.angle_gamma   90.00
#
_symmetry.space_group_name_H-M   'P 1'
#
loop_
_entity.id
_entity.type
_entity.pdbx_description
1 polymer ?
#
loop_
_entity_poly.entity_id
_entity_poly.type
_entity_poly.pdbx_seq_one_letter_code
_entity_poly.pdbx_strand_id
1 'polypeptide(L)'
;MKNKTRRLNILVTPDEYRSIHSKARQCELPISHFLIEASRKVEIKMYRKTIPASVSKVVLALTLTASNFNQLVRHLHQGKIQHITENELKYYGEKILLLAGEIKNTLQ
;
A
#
# COMPACT_ATOMS: atom_id res chain seq x y z
N MET A 1 13.92 -17.37 23.89
CA MET A 1 12.74 -18.17 24.30
C MET A 1 11.94 -18.49 23.04
N LYS A 2 11.71 -19.77 22.70
CA LYS A 2 10.83 -20.13 21.58
C LYS A 2 9.39 -19.78 21.96
N ASN A 3 8.75 -18.87 21.24
CA ASN A 3 7.32 -18.57 21.41
C ASN A 3 6.53 -19.87 21.23
N LYS A 4 6.06 -20.46 22.32
CA LYS A 4 5.14 -21.60 22.28
C LYS A 4 3.79 -21.04 21.81
N THR A 5 3.53 -21.13 20.50
CA THR A 5 2.22 -20.80 19.95
C THR A 5 1.22 -21.85 20.45
N ARG A 6 0.51 -21.57 21.54
CA ARG A 6 -0.58 -22.43 22.02
C ARG A 6 -1.68 -22.41 20.96
N ARG A 7 -2.05 -23.57 20.44
CA ARG A 7 -3.19 -23.73 19.54
C ARG A 7 -4.46 -23.83 20.38
N LEU A 8 -5.48 -23.06 20.01
CA LEU A 8 -6.83 -23.13 20.57
C LEU A 8 -7.76 -23.66 19.49
N ASN A 9 -8.51 -24.71 19.81
CA ASN A 9 -9.54 -25.26 18.93
C ASN A 9 -10.89 -24.80 19.47
N ILE A 10 -11.72 -24.21 18.61
CA ILE A 10 -13.03 -23.68 18.96
C ILE A 10 -14.07 -24.47 18.18
N LEU A 11 -15.06 -25.03 18.89
CA LEU A 11 -16.22 -25.66 18.27
C LEU A 11 -17.24 -24.57 17.96
N VAL A 12 -17.73 -24.57 16.72
CA VAL A 12 -18.72 -23.60 16.23
C VAL A 12 -19.80 -24.32 15.46
N THR A 13 -21.02 -23.79 15.53
CA THR A 13 -22.12 -24.21 14.67
C THR A 13 -21.89 -23.75 13.23
N PRO A 14 -22.58 -24.33 12.24
CA PRO A 14 -22.48 -23.90 10.85
C PRO A 14 -22.82 -22.42 10.63
N ASP A 15 -23.81 -21.89 11.35
CA ASP A 15 -24.24 -20.49 11.21
C ASP A 15 -23.24 -19.52 11.82
N GLU A 16 -22.66 -19.87 12.97
CA GLU A 16 -21.56 -19.10 13.57
C GLU A 16 -20.34 -19.08 12.65
N TYR A 17 -19.99 -20.22 12.06
CA TYR A 17 -18.87 -20.29 11.11
C TYR A 17 -19.09 -19.35 9.91
N ARG A 18 -20.29 -19.35 9.33
CA ARG A 18 -20.63 -18.45 8.22
C ARG A 18 -20.53 -16.98 8.62
N SER A 19 -21.04 -16.63 9.81
CA SER A 19 -20.98 -15.27 10.35
C SER A 19 -19.54 -14.82 10.59
N ILE A 20 -18.72 -15.66 11.25
CA ILE A 20 -17.29 -15.39 11.51
C ILE A 20 -16.52 -15.22 10.20
N HIS A 21 -16.72 -16.14 9.24
CA HIS A 21 -16.05 -16.10 7.96
C HIS A 21 -16.42 -14.82 7.17
N SER A 22 -17.69 -14.44 7.17
CA SER A 22 -18.17 -13.22 6.52
C SER A 22 -17.52 -11.97 7.13
N LYS A 23 -17.52 -11.85 8.46
CA LYS A 23 -16.92 -10.71 9.17
C LYS A 23 -15.39 -10.66 9.02
N ALA A 24 -14.71 -11.79 9.10
CA ALA A 24 -13.26 -11.86 8.86
C ALA A 24 -12.91 -11.39 7.44
N ARG A 25 -13.72 -11.78 6.45
CA ARG A 25 -13.57 -11.34 5.05
C ARG A 25 -13.79 -9.83 4.90
N GLN A 26 -14.81 -9.27 5.56
CA GLN A 26 -15.07 -7.83 5.52
C GLN A 26 -13.93 -7.00 6.14
N CYS A 27 -13.22 -7.55 7.13
CA CYS A 27 -12.06 -6.92 7.74
C CYS A 27 -10.73 -7.26 7.04
N GLU A 28 -10.76 -8.03 5.95
CA GLU A 28 -9.58 -8.54 5.23
C GLU A 28 -8.55 -9.28 6.12
N LEU A 29 -9.02 -9.95 7.18
CA LEU A 29 -8.15 -10.69 8.10
C LEU A 29 -8.32 -12.21 7.94
N PRO A 30 -7.24 -13.00 8.11
CA PRO A 30 -7.39 -14.43 8.34
C PRO A 30 -8.26 -14.69 9.58
N ILE A 31 -9.11 -15.72 9.52
CA ILE A 31 -10.09 -16.04 10.59
C ILE A 31 -9.42 -16.12 11.97
N SER A 32 -8.25 -16.77 12.06
CA SER A 32 -7.50 -16.88 13.31
C SER A 32 -7.08 -15.53 13.89
N HIS A 33 -6.63 -14.60 13.04
CA HIS A 33 -6.24 -13.26 13.44
C HIS A 33 -7.45 -12.43 13.85
N PHE A 34 -8.53 -12.51 13.06
CA PHE A 34 -9.81 -11.87 13.39
C PHE A 34 -10.32 -12.29 14.77
N LEU A 35 -10.30 -13.59 15.09
CA LEU A 35 -10.76 -14.10 16.39
C LEU A 35 -9.87 -13.66 17.55
N ILE A 36 -8.54 -13.62 17.35
CA ILE A 36 -7.60 -13.13 18.36
C ILE A 36 -7.88 -11.65 18.67
N GLU A 37 -8.00 -10.82 17.65
CA GLU A 37 -8.26 -9.38 17.82
C GLU A 37 -9.65 -9.12 18.43
N ALA A 38 -10.67 -9.88 18.02
CA ALA A 38 -12.01 -9.80 18.59
C ALA A 38 -12.02 -10.19 20.08
N SER A 39 -11.27 -11.24 20.46
CA SER A 39 -11.16 -11.69 21.86
C SER A 39 -10.47 -10.67 22.78
N ARG A 40 -9.60 -9.83 22.22
CA ARG A 40 -8.86 -8.80 22.94
C ARG A 40 -9.67 -7.52 23.19
N LYS A 41 -10.95 -7.49 22.75
CA LYS A 41 -11.82 -6.30 22.78
C LYS A 41 -11.19 -5.09 22.08
N VAL A 42 -10.26 -5.32 21.17
CA VAL A 42 -9.73 -4.25 20.31
C VAL A 42 -10.82 -3.93 19.30
N GLU A 43 -11.16 -2.65 19.17
CA GLU A 43 -12.02 -2.22 18.08
C GLU A 43 -11.34 -2.62 16.76
N ILE A 44 -11.85 -3.67 16.10
CA ILE A 44 -11.33 -4.10 14.81
C ILE A 44 -11.76 -3.03 13.82
N LYS A 45 -10.88 -2.03 13.64
CA LYS A 45 -11.03 -1.02 12.59
C LYS A 45 -11.19 -1.78 11.29
N MET A 46 -12.35 -1.65 10.66
CA MET A 46 -12.53 -2.19 9.33
C MET A 46 -11.46 -1.55 8.45
N TYR A 47 -10.52 -2.35 7.95
CA TYR A 47 -9.65 -1.92 6.88
C TYR A 47 -10.53 -1.75 5.64
N ARG A 48 -11.25 -0.62 5.58
CA ARG A 48 -11.79 -0.14 4.31
C ARG A 48 -10.58 0.03 3.41
N LYS A 49 -10.36 -0.92 2.51
CA LYS A 49 -9.70 -0.63 1.24
C LYS A 49 -10.55 0.40 0.52
N THR A 50 -10.30 1.65 0.84
CA THR A 50 -10.21 2.66 -0.17
C THR A 50 -9.01 3.47 0.25
N ILE A 51 -7.82 3.04 -0.20
CA ILE A 51 -6.92 4.06 -0.75
C ILE A 51 -7.83 4.79 -1.74
N PRO A 52 -8.23 6.05 -1.47
CA PRO A 52 -9.12 6.75 -2.37
C PRO A 52 -8.57 6.64 -3.79
N ALA A 53 -9.44 6.49 -4.80
CA ALA A 53 -8.95 6.36 -6.18
C ALA A 53 -7.97 7.49 -6.57
N SER A 54 -8.12 8.66 -5.95
CA SER A 54 -7.17 9.77 -5.99
C SER A 54 -5.77 9.39 -5.45
N VAL A 55 -5.68 8.82 -4.25
CA VAL A 55 -4.41 8.35 -3.67
C VAL A 55 -3.80 7.21 -4.48
N SER A 56 -4.61 6.31 -5.06
CA SER A 56 -4.06 5.24 -5.91
C SER A 56 -3.48 5.76 -7.22
N LYS A 57 -4.07 6.80 -7.81
CA LYS A 57 -3.52 7.50 -8.99
C LYS A 57 -2.21 8.20 -8.64
N VAL A 58 -2.15 8.87 -7.50
CA VAL A 58 -0.94 9.55 -7.00
C VAL A 58 0.19 8.54 -6.77
N VAL A 59 -0.09 7.41 -6.10
CA VAL A 59 0.90 6.36 -5.87
C VAL A 59 1.43 5.78 -7.18
N LEU A 60 0.58 5.58 -8.18
CA LEU A 60 0.99 5.11 -9.50
C LEU A 60 1.88 6.14 -10.22
N ALA A 61 1.47 7.41 -10.24
CA ALA A 61 2.25 8.50 -10.84
C ALA A 61 3.63 8.65 -10.18
N LEU A 62 3.69 8.52 -8.85
CA LEU A 62 4.93 8.58 -8.08
C LEU A 62 5.85 7.41 -8.41
N THR A 63 5.30 6.20 -8.51
CA THR A 63 6.05 4.99 -8.87
C THR A 63 6.66 5.10 -10.27
N LEU A 64 5.89 5.58 -11.26
CA LEU A 64 6.37 5.78 -12.63
C LEU A 64 7.47 6.84 -12.69
N THR A 65 7.29 7.96 -11.98
CA THR A 65 8.29 9.04 -11.93
C THR A 65 9.60 8.57 -11.28
N ALA A 66 9.51 7.84 -10.17
CA ALA A 66 10.67 7.25 -9.50
C ALA A 66 11.38 6.20 -10.38
N SER A 67 10.63 5.39 -11.13
CA SER A 67 11.18 4.42 -12.08
C SER A 67 11.97 5.11 -13.19
N ASN A 68 11.40 6.15 -13.81
CA ASN A 68 12.07 6.91 -14.87
C ASN A 68 13.33 7.61 -14.36
N PHE A 69 13.27 8.20 -13.17
CA PHE A 69 14.43 8.81 -12.55
C PHE A 69 15.54 7.79 -12.23
N ASN A 70 15.18 6.62 -11.70
CA ASN A 70 16.13 5.54 -11.46
C ASN A 70 16.78 5.02 -12.75
N GLN A 71 16.03 4.96 -13.86
CA GLN A 71 16.59 4.61 -15.17
C GLN A 71 17.57 5.68 -15.66
N LEU A 72 17.22 6.96 -15.54
CA LEU A 72 18.12 8.08 -15.87
C LEU A 72 19.43 8.00 -15.08
N VAL A 73 19.36 7.84 -13.75
CA VAL A 73 20.54 7.70 -12.89
C VAL A 73 21.39 6.49 -13.29
N ARG A 74 20.76 5.35 -13.62
CA ARG A 74 21.49 4.18 -14.13
C ARG A 74 22.20 4.46 -15.45
N HIS A 75 21.57 5.19 -16.37
CA HIS A 75 22.18 5.54 -17.65
C HIS A 75 23.34 6.54 -17.50
N LEU A 76 23.26 7.46 -16.53
CA LEU A 76 24.35 8.35 -16.15
C LEU A 76 25.53 7.57 -15.56
N HIS A 77 25.28 6.66 -14.61
CA HIS A 77 26.32 5.82 -14.02
C HIS A 77 26.98 4.87 -15.03
N GLN A 78 26.23 4.41 -16.04
CA GLN A 78 26.77 3.58 -17.13
C GLN A 78 27.57 4.39 -18.17
N GLY A 79 27.66 5.71 -18.03
CA GLY A 79 28.32 6.58 -19.01
C GLY A 79 27.62 6.64 -20.37
N LYS A 80 26.38 6.14 -20.46
CA LYS A 80 25.55 6.15 -21.69
C LYS A 80 24.96 7.53 -21.98
N ILE A 81 24.78 8.34 -20.94
CA ILE A 81 24.38 9.73 -21.03
C ILE A 81 25.54 10.55 -20.44
N GLN A 82 26.27 11.26 -21.30
CA GLN A 82 27.41 12.10 -20.89
C GLN A 82 27.03 13.58 -20.77
N HIS A 83 25.95 13.99 -21.45
CA HIS A 83 25.40 15.34 -21.38
C HIS A 83 23.88 15.23 -21.24
N ILE A 84 23.35 15.63 -20.09
CA ILE A 84 21.91 15.82 -19.92
C ILE A 84 21.58 17.17 -20.54
N THR A 85 20.68 17.18 -21.52
CA THR A 85 20.25 18.43 -22.14
C THR A 85 19.33 19.21 -21.20
N GLU A 86 19.33 20.54 -21.30
CA GLU A 86 18.43 21.40 -20.51
C GLU A 86 16.96 21.00 -20.69
N ASN A 87 16.59 20.51 -21.89
CA ASN A 87 15.25 20.01 -22.19
C ASN A 87 14.87 18.76 -21.37
N GLU A 88 15.82 17.83 -21.14
CA GLU A 88 15.58 16.64 -20.32
C GLU A 88 15.45 17.01 -18.84
N LEU A 89 16.32 17.92 -18.35
CA LEU A 89 16.21 18.45 -16.99
C LEU A 89 14.87 19.16 -16.77
N LYS A 90 14.44 19.97 -17.73
CA LYS A 90 13.14 20.65 -17.71
C LYS A 90 11.99 19.63 -17.70
N TYR A 91 12.06 18.59 -18.54
CA TYR A 91 11.06 17.51 -18.57
C TYR A 91 10.91 16.81 -17.21
N TYR A 92 12.02 16.41 -16.58
CA TYR A 92 11.95 15.77 -15.26
C TYR A 92 11.51 16.74 -14.16
N GLY A 93 11.94 18.00 -14.20
CA GLY A 93 11.51 19.05 -13.28
C GLY A 93 10.00 19.30 -13.35
N GLU A 94 9.45 19.41 -14.56
CA GLU A 94 8.00 19.56 -14.79
C GLU A 94 7.21 18.35 -14.30
N LYS A 95 7.71 17.12 -14.49
CA LYS A 95 7.06 15.91 -13.97
C LYS A 95 7.05 15.83 -12.45
N ILE A 96 8.14 16.24 -11.80
CA ILE A 96 8.22 16.31 -10.33
C ILE A 96 7.26 17.39 -9.80
N LEU A 97 7.20 18.56 -10.44
CA LEU A 97 6.28 19.63 -10.06
C LEU A 97 4.81 19.21 -10.19
N LEU A 98 4.47 18.52 -11.28
CA LEU A 98 3.12 18.01 -11.54
C LEU A 98 2.72 16.96 -10.50
N LEU A 99 3.65 16.06 -10.15
CA LEU A 99 3.46 15.09 -9.08
C LEU A 99 3.26 15.77 -7.71
N ALA A 100 4.05 16.79 -7.39
CA ALA A 100 3.92 17.56 -6.15
C ALA A 100 2.58 18.29 -6.06
N GLY A 101 2.07 18.81 -7.19
CA GLY A 101 0.74 19.40 -7.29
C GLY A 101 -0.38 18.39 -7.06
N GLU A 102 -0.29 17.20 -7.65
CA GLU A 102 -1.27 16.12 -7.44
C GLU A 102 -1.30 15.64 -5.98
N ILE A 103 -0.12 15.53 -5.33
CA ILE A 103 -0.03 15.18 -3.90
C ILE A 103 -0.70 16.27 -3.04
N LYS A 104 -0.38 17.55 -3.29
CA LYS A 104 -0.97 18.68 -2.54
C LYS A 104 -2.50 18.70 -2.66
N ASN A 105 -3.03 18.53 -3.86
CA ASN A 105 -4.48 18.54 -4.11
C ASN A 105 -5.20 17.33 -3.52
N THR A 106 -4.50 16.23 -3.25
CA THR A 106 -5.10 15.03 -2.66
C THR A 106 -5.07 15.05 -1.13
N LEU A 107 -4.22 15.89 -0.53
CA LEU A 107 -4.07 16.05 0.92
C LEU A 107 -4.91 17.20 1.51
N GLN A 108 -5.47 18.08 0.65
CA GLN A 108 -6.43 19.13 1.03
C GLN A 108 -7.86 18.60 0.96
#